data_AF-A0A061QCX9-F1
#
_entry.id   AF-A0A061QCX9-F1
#
_cell.length_a   1.000
_cell.length_b   1.000
_cell.length_c   1.000
_cell.angle_alpha   90.00
_cell.angle_beta   90.00
_cell.angle_gamma   90.00
#
_symmetry.space_group_name_H-M   'P 1'
#
loop_
_entity.id
_entity.type
_entity.pdbx_description
1 polymer ?
#
loop_
_entity_poly.entity_id
_entity_poly.type
_entity_poly.pdbx_seq_one_letter_code
_entity_poly.pdbx_strand_id
1 'polypeptide(L)'
;MPDGEPDPAFVLIKNYGVGNGRLFYDNASLEEMVKDFNRYYDGKIELADDTMKDLKISGSFKIDTIEKKIFSLENILPVSVVKKDDKLIIIYQKKEN
;
A
#
# COMPACT_ATOMS: atom_id res chain seq x y z
N MET A 1 30.54 -5.48 -0.95
CA MET A 1 29.29 -5.95 -0.30
C MET A 1 29.36 -5.49 1.16
N PRO A 2 28.33 -4.84 1.73
CA PRO A 2 26.91 -5.14 1.52
C PRO A 2 26.19 -3.94 0.91
N ASP A 3 26.26 -3.80 -0.41
CA ASP A 3 25.41 -2.86 -1.15
C ASP A 3 24.36 -3.75 -1.79
N GLY A 4 23.33 -4.08 -1.00
CA GLY A 4 22.20 -4.85 -1.52
C GLY A 4 21.62 -4.03 -2.66
N GLU A 5 21.65 -4.60 -3.86
CA GLU A 5 21.14 -3.97 -5.07
C GLU A 5 19.80 -3.27 -4.76
N PRO A 6 19.64 -1.98 -5.10
CA PRO A 6 18.37 -1.31 -4.89
C PRO A 6 17.28 -2.10 -5.61
N ASP A 7 16.21 -2.40 -4.89
CA ASP A 7 15.07 -3.12 -5.42
C ASP A 7 14.62 -2.48 -6.76
N PRO A 8 14.43 -3.26 -7.84
CA PRO A 8 14.20 -2.72 -9.18
C PRO A 8 12.91 -1.90 -9.32
N ALA A 9 11.98 -1.94 -8.35
CA ALA A 9 10.83 -1.02 -8.34
C ALA A 9 11.24 0.44 -8.05
N PHE A 10 12.37 0.63 -7.37
CA PHE A 10 12.90 1.92 -6.94
C PHE A 10 13.40 2.80 -8.11
N VAL A 11 13.67 2.18 -9.27
CA VAL A 11 14.27 2.85 -10.44
C VAL A 11 13.21 3.38 -11.42
N LEU A 12 11.92 3.10 -11.22
CA LEU A 12 10.86 3.39 -12.19
C LEU A 12 9.89 4.51 -11.80
N ILE A 13 10.27 5.41 -10.89
CA ILE A 13 9.55 6.68 -10.74
C ILE A 13 10.51 7.83 -10.96
N LYS A 14 10.77 8.12 -12.26
CA LYS A 14 11.39 9.38 -12.65
C LYS A 14 10.57 10.49 -11.99
N ASN A 15 11.20 11.19 -11.03
CA ASN A 15 10.75 12.43 -10.37
C ASN A 15 10.19 12.36 -8.93
N TYR A 16 10.49 11.34 -8.11
CA TYR A 16 10.25 11.39 -6.66
C TYR A 16 11.48 10.96 -5.86
N GLY A 17 12.08 11.92 -5.15
CA GLY A 17 13.22 11.67 -4.27
C GLY A 17 12.85 10.76 -3.11
N VAL A 18 13.47 9.59 -3.05
CA VAL A 18 13.54 8.73 -1.86
C VAL A 18 14.47 9.33 -0.82
N GLY A 19 13.95 10.30 -0.08
CA GLY A 19 14.46 10.66 1.22
C GLY A 19 13.58 10.02 2.29
N ASN A 20 14.09 9.05 3.05
CA ASN A 20 13.51 8.56 4.32
C ASN A 20 12.35 7.54 4.25
N GLY A 21 12.41 6.51 3.40
CA GLY A 21 11.52 5.33 3.51
C GLY A 21 10.01 5.60 3.29
N ARG A 22 9.69 6.49 2.35
CA ARG A 22 8.31 6.86 1.99
C ARG A 22 8.00 6.54 0.53
N LEU A 23 6.84 5.94 0.30
CA LEU A 23 6.22 5.72 -1.00
C LEU A 23 5.27 6.87 -1.27
N PHE A 24 5.44 7.54 -2.39
CA PHE A 24 4.56 8.60 -2.86
C PHE A 24 3.72 8.05 -3.99
N TYR A 25 2.41 8.07 -3.82
CA TYR A 25 1.44 7.71 -4.84
C TYR A 25 0.79 8.99 -5.34
N ASP A 26 0.79 9.17 -6.65
CA ASP A 26 0.08 10.23 -7.33
C ASP A 26 -0.86 9.57 -8.34
N ASN A 27 -2.16 9.63 -8.06
CA ASN A 27 -3.22 9.02 -8.87
C ASN A 27 -2.99 7.52 -9.16
N ALA A 28 -2.43 6.80 -8.20
CA ALA A 28 -2.15 5.37 -8.31
C ALA A 28 -3.41 4.56 -8.06
N SER A 29 -3.49 3.37 -8.65
CA SER A 29 -4.57 2.42 -8.34
C SER A 29 -4.30 1.72 -7.02
N LEU A 30 -5.34 1.45 -6.23
CA LEU A 30 -5.21 0.74 -4.95
C LEU A 30 -4.55 -0.64 -5.11
N GLU A 31 -4.78 -1.31 -6.25
CA GLU A 31 -4.12 -2.57 -6.60
C GLU A 31 -2.59 -2.45 -6.58
N GLU A 32 -2.04 -1.43 -7.23
CA GLU A 32 -0.60 -1.20 -7.31
C GLU A 32 -0.01 -0.94 -5.91
N MET A 33 -0.71 -0.14 -5.10
CA MET A 33 -0.33 0.09 -3.71
C MET A 33 -0.32 -1.18 -2.88
N VAL A 34 -1.34 -2.03 -3.01
CA VAL A 34 -1.41 -3.33 -2.29
C VAL A 34 -0.27 -4.24 -2.72
N LYS A 35 0.04 -4.27 -4.02
CA LYS A 35 1.14 -5.06 -4.57
C LYS A 35 2.50 -4.58 -4.06
N ASP A 36 2.72 -3.27 -4.01
CA ASP A 36 3.91 -2.69 -3.36
C ASP A 36 3.96 -3.05 -1.89
N PHE A 37 2.86 -2.90 -1.16
CA PHE A 37 2.83 -3.21 0.27
C PHE A 37 3.13 -4.68 0.52
N ASN A 38 2.61 -5.59 -0.30
CA ASN A 38 2.91 -7.01 -0.22
C ASN A 38 4.38 -7.35 -0.54
N ARG A 39 5.10 -6.47 -1.22
CA ARG A 39 6.55 -6.60 -1.46
C ARG A 39 7.39 -6.28 -0.23
N TYR A 40 6.94 -5.33 0.59
CA TYR A 40 7.68 -4.88 1.78
C TYR A 40 7.14 -5.46 3.10
N TYR A 41 5.90 -5.95 3.11
CA TYR A 41 5.26 -6.55 4.27
C TYR A 41 5.51 -8.06 4.27
N ASP A 42 5.91 -8.62 5.43
CA ASP A 42 6.14 -10.07 5.59
C ASP A 42 4.84 -10.91 5.51
N GLY A 43 3.69 -10.24 5.46
CA GLY A 43 2.38 -10.86 5.30
C GLY A 43 1.75 -10.62 3.92
N LYS A 44 0.53 -11.13 3.78
CA LYS A 44 -0.30 -11.02 2.59
C LYS A 44 -1.40 -9.98 2.79
N ILE A 45 -1.54 -9.09 1.81
CA ILE A 45 -2.62 -8.10 1.77
C ILE A 45 -3.47 -8.41 0.55
N GLU A 46 -4.76 -8.64 0.76
CA GLU A 46 -5.70 -8.97 -0.31
C GLU A 46 -6.88 -7.99 -0.33
N LEU A 47 -7.33 -7.63 -1.54
CA LEU A 47 -8.55 -6.87 -1.75
C LEU A 47 -9.72 -7.84 -1.82
N ALA A 48 -10.76 -7.61 -1.00
CA ALA A 48 -11.95 -8.45 -0.97
C ALA A 48 -12.86 -8.25 -2.20
N ASP A 49 -12.90 -7.04 -2.74
CA ASP A 49 -13.63 -6.70 -3.97
C ASP A 49 -12.68 -6.17 -5.04
N ASP A 50 -12.90 -6.62 -6.27
CA ASP A 50 -12.22 -6.14 -7.48
C ASP A 50 -12.58 -4.67 -7.80
N THR A 51 -13.76 -4.21 -7.38
CA THR A 51 -14.21 -2.82 -7.60
C THR A 51 -13.29 -1.79 -6.97
N MET A 52 -12.55 -2.19 -5.94
CA MET A 52 -11.61 -1.33 -5.24
C MET A 52 -10.27 -1.17 -5.95
N LYS A 53 -9.93 -2.07 -6.86
CA LYS A 53 -8.63 -2.07 -7.56
C LYS A 53 -8.42 -0.79 -8.35
N ASP A 54 -9.48 -0.27 -8.96
CA ASP A 54 -9.45 0.96 -9.75
C ASP A 54 -9.56 2.23 -8.90
N LEU A 55 -9.76 2.12 -7.57
CA LEU A 55 -9.80 3.29 -6.70
C LEU A 55 -8.47 4.03 -6.77
N LYS A 56 -8.56 5.31 -7.16
CA LYS A 56 -7.42 6.20 -7.24
C LYS A 56 -7.04 6.68 -5.85
N ILE A 57 -5.77 6.48 -5.52
CA ILE A 57 -5.17 6.96 -4.29
C ILE A 57 -3.99 7.87 -4.60
N SER A 58 -4.00 9.01 -3.92
CA SER A 58 -2.88 9.96 -3.90
C SER A 58 -2.50 10.20 -2.46
N GLY A 59 -1.22 10.02 -2.12
CA GLY A 59 -0.77 10.15 -0.76
C GLY A 59 0.69 9.72 -0.57
N SER A 60 1.22 10.00 0.63
CA SER A 60 2.55 9.54 1.00
C SER A 60 2.47 8.56 2.18
N PHE A 61 3.04 7.38 2.00
CA PHE A 61 3.00 6.29 2.97
C PHE A 61 4.41 5.92 3.40
N LYS A 62 4.60 5.67 4.69
CA LYS A 62 5.89 5.20 5.22
C LYS A 62 5.94 3.68 5.19
N ILE A 63 7.02 3.12 4.68
CA ILE A 63 7.23 1.66 4.60
C ILE A 63 7.38 1.06 6.00
N ASP A 64 8.08 1.76 6.91
CA ASP A 64 8.32 1.34 8.30
C ASP A 64 7.04 1.12 9.12
N THR A 65 5.92 1.75 8.72
CA THR A 65 4.65 1.70 9.44
C THR A 65 3.48 1.25 8.55
N ILE A 66 3.74 0.43 7.53
CA ILE A 66 2.72 -0.12 6.61
C ILE A 66 1.51 -0.66 7.38
N GLU A 67 1.72 -1.53 8.37
CA GLU A 67 0.62 -2.15 9.12
C GLU A 67 -0.24 -1.12 9.86
N LYS A 68 0.34 -0.05 10.43
CA LYS A 68 -0.46 0.99 11.10
C LYS A 68 -1.11 1.95 10.10
N LYS A 69 -0.44 2.22 8.99
CA LYS A 69 -0.90 3.17 7.97
C LYS A 69 -2.00 2.59 7.09
N ILE A 70 -2.02 1.27 6.89
CA ILE A 70 -3.08 0.64 6.13
C ILE A 70 -4.44 0.81 6.82
N PHE A 71 -4.52 0.73 8.16
CA PHE A 71 -5.76 1.08 8.90
C PHE A 71 -6.13 2.57 8.82
N SER A 72 -5.15 3.45 8.59
CA SER A 72 -5.46 4.87 8.36
C SER A 72 -6.17 5.09 7.00
N LEU A 73 -6.06 4.16 6.05
CA LEU A 73 -6.81 4.23 4.78
C LEU A 73 -8.31 4.25 5.01
N GLU A 74 -8.81 3.58 6.05
CA GLU A 74 -10.23 3.56 6.40
C GLU A 74 -10.80 4.93 6.78
N ASN A 75 -9.93 5.89 7.12
CA ASN A 75 -10.32 7.26 7.46
C ASN A 75 -10.31 8.20 6.24
N ILE A 76 -9.56 7.85 5.19
CA ILE A 76 -9.40 8.69 3.99
C ILE A 76 -10.17 8.15 2.79
N LEU A 77 -10.42 6.85 2.76
CA LEU A 77 -11.13 6.16 1.70
C LEU A 77 -12.30 5.38 2.30
N PRO A 78 -13.38 5.18 1.53
CA PRO A 78 -14.49 4.29 1.89
C PRO A 78 -14.05 2.82 1.77
N VAL A 79 -13.06 2.44 2.58
CA VAL A 79 -12.53 1.08 2.71
C VAL A 79 -12.51 0.68 4.18
N SER A 80 -12.54 -0.61 4.44
CA SER A 80 -12.38 -1.20 5.76
C SER A 80 -11.24 -2.20 5.75
N VAL A 81 -10.36 -2.18 6.74
CA VAL A 81 -9.19 -3.04 6.79
C VAL A 81 -9.34 -3.99 7.96
N VAL A 82 -9.31 -5.29 7.68
CA VAL A 82 -9.48 -6.33 8.69
C VAL A 82 -8.26 -7.24 8.66
N LYS A 83 -7.56 -7.32 9.78
CA LYS A 83 -6.51 -8.32 9.99
C LYS A 83 -7.17 -9.67 10.29
N LYS A 84 -7.07 -10.63 9.36
CA LYS A 84 -7.59 -12.00 9.52
C LYS A 84 -6.64 -12.85 10.35
N ASP A 85 -5.34 -12.72 10.11
CA ASP A 85 -4.29 -13.46 10.80
C ASP A 85 -3.10 -12.54 11.06
N ASP A 86 -2.11 -13.02 11.83
CA ASP A 86 -0.90 -12.25 12.13
C ASP A 86 -0.18 -11.76 10.86
N LYS A 87 -0.31 -12.52 9.77
CA LYS A 87 0.25 -12.24 8.45
C LYS A 87 -0.77 -12.04 7.33
N LEU A 88 -2.08 -11.97 7.61
CA LEU A 88 -3.09 -11.80 6.56
C LEU A 88 -3.99 -10.60 6.85
N ILE A 89 -3.99 -9.64 5.92
CA ILE A 89 -4.82 -8.44 5.97
C ILE A 89 -5.75 -8.47 4.76
N ILE A 90 -7.04 -8.26 5.00
CA ILE A 90 -8.04 -8.15 3.94
C ILE A 90 -8.66 -6.75 3.99
N ILE A 91 -8.65 -6.09 2.84
CA ILE A 91 -9.28 -4.77 2.64
C ILE A 91 -10.64 -5.00 1.99
N TYR A 92 -11.68 -4.41 2.56
CA TYR A 92 -13.07 -4.44 2.13
C TYR A 92 -13.50 -3.05 1.67
N GLN A 93 -14.48 -2.98 0.77
CA GLN A 93 -15.05 -1.70 0.38
C GLN A 93 -16.05 -1.30 1.47
N LYS A 94 -15.82 -0.17 2.13
CA LYS A 94 -16.81 0.40 3.02
C LYS A 94 -17.84 1.10 2.14
N LYS A 95 -18.86 0.36 1.72
CA LYS A 95 -20.00 0.98 1.04
C LYS A 95 -20.69 1.91 2.03
N GLU A 96 -20.60 3.21 1.78
CA GLU A 96 -21.47 4.18 2.43
C GLU A 96 -22.89 3.91 1.92
N ASN A 97 -23.81 3.61 2.83
CA ASN A 97 -25.20 3.29 2.55
C ASN A 97 -26.09 4.50 2.78
#